data_AF-I0IKW9-F1
#
_entry.id   AF-I0IKW9-F1
#
_cell.length_a   1.000
_cell.length_b   1.000
_cell.length_c   1.000
_cell.angle_alpha   90.00
_cell.angle_beta   90.00
_cell.angle_gamma   90.00
#
_symmetry.space_group_name_H-M   'P 1'
#
loop_
_entity.id
_entity.type
_entity.pdbx_description
1 polymer ?
#
loop_
_entity_poly.entity_id
_entity_poly.type
_entity_poly.pdbx_seq_one_letter_code
_entity_poly.pdbx_strand_id
1 'polypeptide(L)'
;MMMPMRTRITILIVAIPGLLDMTWILERFLALPVSLRNPSLLLLELPLLMVLLSVVMWSFAIRTLTYRGTVGLVVVSGFLLLSGLLRLGMIVAAPLDDPLLKPHLFEISGLVFGSLILGIEAESGRRYFVRIKEKSLSNDPGVKR
;
A
#
# COMPACT_ATOMS: atom_id res chain seq x y z
N MET A 1 1.74 -21.76 3.16
CA MET A 1 2.05 -21.70 1.72
C MET A 1 3.32 -20.88 1.55
N MET A 2 4.28 -21.31 0.74
CA MET A 2 5.45 -20.46 0.45
C MET A 2 4.99 -19.18 -0.25
N MET A 3 5.57 -18.03 0.09
CA MET A 3 5.13 -16.77 -0.51
C MET A 3 5.38 -16.81 -2.02
N PRO A 4 4.34 -16.63 -2.86
CA PRO A 4 4.54 -16.65 -4.31
C PRO A 4 5.50 -15.53 -4.73
N MET A 5 6.42 -15.85 -5.64
CA MET A 5 7.35 -14.85 -6.17
C MET A 5 6.61 -13.69 -6.84
N ARG A 6 5.47 -13.99 -7.47
CA ARG A 6 4.54 -12.99 -8.02
C ARG A 6 4.08 -11.99 -6.95
N THR A 7 3.62 -12.44 -5.79
CA THR A 7 3.16 -11.56 -4.70
C THR A 7 4.28 -10.65 -4.19
N ARG A 8 5.53 -11.15 -4.13
CA ARG A 8 6.71 -10.33 -3.78
C ARG A 8 6.99 -9.27 -4.84
N ILE A 9 6.98 -9.66 -6.11
CA ILE A 9 7.17 -8.74 -7.23
C ILE A 9 6.07 -7.65 -7.21
N THR A 10 4.81 -8.03 -7.00
CA THR A 10 3.70 -7.08 -6.85
C THR A 10 3.94 -6.09 -5.73
N ILE A 11 4.36 -6.56 -4.54
CA ILE A 11 4.69 -5.67 -3.43
C ILE A 11 5.80 -4.70 -3.82
N LEU A 12 6.87 -5.17 -4.46
CA LEU A 12 8.01 -4.31 -4.85
C LEU A 12 7.64 -3.31 -5.95
N ILE A 13 6.87 -3.71 -6.94
CA ILE A 13 6.38 -2.82 -8.02
C ILE A 13 5.52 -1.70 -7.45
N VAL A 14 4.77 -1.96 -6.38
CA VAL A 14 3.94 -0.93 -5.73
C VAL A 14 4.76 -0.09 -4.77
N ALA A 15 5.64 -0.71 -3.99
CA ALA A 15 6.31 -0.03 -2.90
C ALA A 15 7.55 0.78 -3.33
N ILE A 16 8.34 0.29 -4.29
CA ILE A 16 9.56 0.99 -4.74
C ILE A 16 9.22 2.37 -5.34
N PRO A 17 8.26 2.51 -6.28
CA PRO A 17 7.88 3.81 -6.79
C PRO A 17 7.34 4.73 -5.68
N GLY A 18 6.55 4.19 -4.75
CA GLY A 18 6.05 4.96 -3.60
C GLY A 18 7.18 5.45 -2.68
N LEU A 19 8.24 4.65 -2.47
CA LEU A 19 9.40 5.09 -1.68
C LEU A 19 10.20 6.18 -2.38
N LEU A 20 10.40 6.05 -3.70
CA LEU A 20 11.09 7.07 -4.50
C LEU A 20 10.31 8.39 -4.51
N ASP A 21 8.99 8.32 -4.60
CA ASP A 21 8.08 9.48 -4.48
C ASP A 21 8.27 10.17 -3.12
N MET A 22 8.25 9.42 -2.02
CA MET A 22 8.48 9.99 -0.67
C MET A 22 9.84 10.68 -0.53
N THR A 23 10.90 10.10 -1.09
CA THR A 23 12.22 10.72 -1.05
C THR A 23 12.25 12.03 -1.83
N TRP A 24 11.59 12.05 -2.99
CA TRP A 24 11.48 13.25 -3.82
C TRP A 24 10.65 14.35 -3.14
N ILE A 25 9.52 14.00 -2.53
CA ILE A 25 8.67 14.91 -1.73
C ILE A 25 9.48 15.52 -0.59
N LEU A 26 10.24 14.69 0.13
CA LEU A 26 11.05 15.16 1.24
C LEU A 26 12.14 16.14 0.77
N GLU A 27 12.83 15.83 -0.32
CA GLU A 27 13.83 16.74 -0.93
C GLU A 27 13.21 18.08 -1.31
N ARG A 28 12.03 18.07 -1.93
CA ARG A 28 11.31 19.28 -2.33
C ARG A 28 10.80 20.08 -1.14
N PHE A 29 10.29 19.40 -0.11
CA PHE A 29 9.87 20.04 1.13
C PHE A 29 11.04 20.72 1.84
N LEU A 30 12.21 20.07 1.87
CA LEU A 30 13.43 20.64 2.43
C LEU A 30 14.00 21.78 1.58
N ALA A 31 13.75 21.78 0.27
CA ALA A 31 14.13 22.88 -0.62
C ALA A 31 13.24 24.12 -0.47
N LEU A 32 12.04 24.01 0.13
CA LEU A 32 11.16 25.16 0.35
C LEU A 32 11.71 26.11 1.44
N PRO A 33 11.46 27.43 1.29
CA PRO A 33 11.68 28.41 2.35
C PRO A 33 10.93 28.00 3.63
N VAL A 34 11.54 28.20 4.80
CA VAL A 34 10.98 27.78 6.09
C VAL A 34 9.58 28.36 6.33
N SER A 35 9.29 29.56 5.83
CA SER A 35 7.98 30.22 5.91
C SER A 35 6.87 29.53 5.10
N LEU A 36 7.22 28.68 4.13
CA LEU A 36 6.29 27.94 3.27
C LEU A 36 6.22 26.45 3.63
N ARG A 37 7.01 26.00 4.62
CA ARG A 37 6.98 24.60 5.08
C ARG A 37 5.79 24.39 6.00
N ASN A 38 4.68 23.94 5.44
CA ASN A 38 3.52 23.53 6.22
C ASN A 38 3.71 22.09 6.74
N PRO A 39 3.81 21.86 8.06
CA PRO A 39 4.00 20.52 8.63
C PRO A 39 2.80 19.60 8.39
N SER A 40 1.62 20.15 8.06
CA SER A 40 0.45 19.40 7.61
C SER A 40 0.72 18.57 6.36
N LEU A 41 1.67 18.96 5.52
CA LEU A 41 2.09 18.20 4.35
C LEU A 41 2.80 16.90 4.74
N LEU A 42 3.47 16.83 5.89
CA LEU A 42 4.18 15.61 6.34
C LEU A 42 3.27 14.62 7.07
N LEU A 43 2.08 15.06 7.52
CA LEU A 43 1.16 14.26 8.31
C LEU A 43 0.59 13.06 7.55
N LEU A 44 0.39 13.17 6.24
CA LEU A 44 -0.05 12.06 5.38
C LEU A 44 1.13 11.24 4.85
N GLU A 45 2.24 11.91 4.58
CA GLU A 45 3.40 11.37 3.87
C GLU A 45 4.24 10.45 4.77
N LEU A 46 4.46 10.83 6.03
CA LEU A 46 5.25 10.02 6.97
C LEU A 46 4.60 8.66 7.29
N PRO A 47 3.29 8.58 7.62
CA PRO A 47 2.63 7.29 7.78
C PRO A 47 2.70 6.42 6.52
N LEU A 48 2.53 7.03 5.34
CA LEU A 48 2.60 6.31 4.07
C LEU A 48 4.00 5.74 3.80
N LEU A 49 5.05 6.54 4.04
CA LEU A 49 6.44 6.07 3.99
C LEU A 49 6.69 4.89 4.94
N MET A 50 6.23 4.99 6.19
CA MET A 50 6.39 3.92 7.18
C MET A 50 5.67 2.64 6.75
N VAL A 51 4.48 2.75 6.16
CA VAL A 51 3.74 1.60 5.62
C VAL A 51 4.48 0.96 4.45
N LEU A 52 4.95 1.76 3.48
CA LEU A 52 5.69 1.27 2.32
C LEU A 52 6.98 0.55 2.74
N LEU A 53 7.75 1.14 3.65
CA LEU A 53 8.96 0.52 4.20
C LEU A 53 8.65 -0.78 4.94
N SER A 54 7.61 -0.77 5.79
CA SER A 54 7.21 -1.95 6.55
C SER A 54 6.82 -3.10 5.62
N VAL A 55 6.11 -2.81 4.54
CA VAL A 55 5.65 -3.81 3.56
C VAL A 55 6.82 -4.37 2.75
N VAL A 56 7.78 -3.53 2.35
CA VAL A 56 9.02 -4.00 1.69
C VAL A 56 9.81 -4.90 2.63
N MET A 57 10.10 -4.44 3.86
CA MET A 57 10.83 -5.25 4.86
C MET A 57 10.12 -6.57 5.14
N TRP A 58 8.80 -6.53 5.30
CA TRP A 58 7.98 -7.72 5.51
C TRP A 58 8.08 -8.70 4.34
N SER A 59 8.09 -8.21 3.10
CA SER A 59 8.21 -9.06 1.89
C SER A 59 9.53 -9.82 1.81
N PHE A 60 10.61 -9.24 2.35
CA PHE A 60 11.93 -9.88 2.43
C PHE A 60 12.03 -10.82 3.64
N ALA A 61 11.49 -10.42 4.80
CA ALA A 61 11.58 -11.20 6.04
C ALA A 61 10.71 -12.46 6.00
N ILE A 62 9.53 -12.40 5.38
CA ILE A 62 8.55 -13.47 5.42
C ILE A 62 8.76 -14.44 4.26
N ARG A 63 8.95 -15.72 4.60
CA ARG A 63 9.11 -16.82 3.62
C ARG A 63 7.79 -17.50 3.27
N THR A 64 6.79 -17.42 4.14
CA THR A 64 5.50 -18.10 3.99
C THR A 64 4.35 -17.12 4.08
N LEU A 65 3.46 -17.17 3.10
CA LEU A 65 2.22 -16.40 3.14
C LEU A 65 1.25 -17.08 4.11
N THR A 66 0.68 -16.28 5.01
CA THR A 66 -0.33 -16.70 5.99
C THR A 66 -1.63 -15.96 5.75
N TYR A 67 -2.74 -16.50 6.25
CA TYR A 67 -4.05 -15.82 6.20
C TYR A 67 -3.98 -14.42 6.81
N ARG A 68 -3.35 -14.27 7.99
CA ARG A 68 -3.15 -12.97 8.63
C ARG A 68 -2.32 -12.02 7.76
N GLY A 69 -1.29 -12.54 7.09
CA GLY A 69 -0.51 -11.79 6.10
C GLY A 69 -1.35 -11.29 4.93
N THR A 70 -2.22 -12.13 4.36
CA THR A 70 -3.12 -11.72 3.27
C THR A 70 -4.12 -10.67 3.71
N VAL A 71 -4.69 -10.78 4.91
CA VAL A 71 -5.59 -9.76 5.47
C VAL A 71 -4.84 -8.45 5.69
N GLY A 72 -3.62 -8.51 6.23
CA GLY A 72 -2.77 -7.33 6.40
C GLY A 72 -2.49 -6.62 5.06
N LEU A 73 -2.20 -7.36 4.00
CA LEU A 73 -2.00 -6.78 2.66
C LEU A 73 -3.27 -6.14 2.08
N VAL A 74 -4.46 -6.68 2.36
CA VAL A 74 -5.74 -6.04 1.98
C VAL A 74 -5.90 -4.70 2.72
N VAL A 75 -5.60 -4.66 4.01
CA VAL A 75 -5.67 -3.41 4.81
C VAL A 75 -4.67 -2.38 4.29
N VAL A 76 -3.42 -2.80 4.01
CA VAL A 76 -2.39 -1.95 3.41
C VAL A 76 -2.87 -1.41 2.07
N SER A 77 -3.39 -2.25 1.18
CA SER A 77 -3.96 -1.84 -0.09
C SER A 77 -5.05 -0.76 0.09
N GLY A 78 -5.98 -0.95 1.02
CA GLY A 78 -7.00 0.06 1.33
C GLY A 78 -6.42 1.39 1.83
N PHE A 79 -5.38 1.32 2.67
CA PHE A 79 -4.69 2.52 3.16
C PHE A 79 -3.95 3.27 2.03
N LEU A 80 -3.27 2.56 1.14
CA LEU A 80 -2.61 3.15 -0.04
C LEU A 80 -3.63 3.83 -0.96
N LEU A 81 -4.78 3.18 -1.19
CA LEU A 81 -5.86 3.72 -2.00
C LEU A 81 -6.43 5.01 -1.40
N LEU A 82 -6.74 4.99 -0.10
CA LEU A 82 -7.28 6.16 0.60
C LEU A 82 -6.27 7.32 0.56
N SER A 83 -4.98 7.04 0.77
CA SER A 83 -3.93 8.05 0.72
C SER A 83 -3.83 8.68 -0.67
N GLY A 84 -3.89 7.87 -1.73
CA GLY A 84 -3.94 8.37 -3.11
C GLY A 84 -5.18 9.24 -3.36
N LEU A 85 -6.37 8.79 -2.93
CA LEU A 85 -7.60 9.57 -3.09
C LEU A 85 -7.57 10.90 -2.32
N LEU A 86 -7.01 10.90 -1.10
CA LEU A 86 -6.85 12.12 -0.31
C LEU A 86 -5.89 13.11 -1.00
N ARG A 87 -4.77 12.63 -1.56
CA ARG A 87 -3.89 13.48 -2.36
C ARG A 87 -4.58 14.06 -3.59
N LEU A 88 -5.38 13.26 -4.31
CA LEU A 88 -6.20 13.79 -5.42
C LEU A 88 -7.16 14.87 -4.94
N GLY A 89 -7.83 14.65 -3.81
CA GLY A 89 -8.72 15.63 -3.20
C GLY A 89 -8.00 16.93 -2.86
N MET A 90 -6.78 16.86 -2.32
CA MET A 90 -5.95 18.04 -2.04
C MET A 90 -5.52 18.78 -3.31
N ILE A 91 -5.13 18.08 -4.37
CA ILE A 91 -4.81 18.69 -5.67
C ILE A 91 -6.02 19.43 -6.25
N VAL A 92 -7.19 18.79 -6.22
CA VAL A 92 -8.43 19.35 -6.78
C VAL A 92 -8.91 20.56 -5.96
N ALA A 93 -8.74 20.53 -4.64
CA ALA A 93 -9.19 21.59 -3.74
C ALA A 93 -8.28 22.84 -3.74
N ALA A 94 -6.97 22.70 -4.03
CA ALA A 94 -6.02 23.81 -4.00
C ALA A 94 -5.02 23.77 -5.19
N PRO A 95 -5.45 24.08 -6.42
CA PRO A 95 -4.64 23.91 -7.63
C PRO A 95 -3.53 24.97 -7.85
N LEU A 96 -3.48 26.05 -7.06
CA LEU A 96 -2.71 27.26 -7.42
C LEU A 96 -1.59 27.68 -6.46
N ASP A 97 -1.58 27.25 -5.19
CA ASP A 97 -0.66 27.83 -4.19
C ASP A 97 0.44 26.90 -3.67
N ASP A 98 0.44 25.61 -4.03
CA ASP A 98 1.43 24.66 -3.52
C ASP A 98 2.33 24.12 -4.65
N PRO A 99 3.60 24.56 -4.75
CA PRO A 99 4.54 24.11 -5.77
C PRO A 99 4.91 22.62 -5.65
N LEU A 100 4.55 21.97 -4.55
CA LEU A 100 4.69 20.52 -4.37
C LEU A 100 3.60 19.72 -5.11
N LEU A 101 2.40 20.28 -5.33
CA LEU A 101 1.22 19.51 -5.75
C LEU A 101 1.10 19.24 -7.27
N LYS A 102 1.79 20.01 -8.13
CA LYS A 102 1.67 19.93 -9.61
C LYS A 102 2.26 18.66 -10.29
N PRO A 103 3.40 18.09 -9.87
CA PRO A 103 3.93 16.86 -10.50
C PRO A 103 3.21 15.57 -10.10
N HIS A 104 2.34 15.59 -9.09
CA HIS A 104 1.78 14.38 -8.47
C HIS A 104 0.66 13.66 -9.23
N LEU A 105 0.11 14.19 -10.33
CA LEU A 105 -1.00 13.53 -11.05
C LEU A 105 -0.61 12.16 -11.66
N PHE A 106 0.63 12.01 -12.13
CA PHE A 106 1.13 10.73 -12.66
C PHE A 106 1.47 9.73 -11.53
N GLU A 107 1.73 10.23 -10.33
CA GLU A 107 2.20 9.44 -9.18
C GLU A 107 1.03 8.98 -8.31
N ILE A 108 -0.03 9.81 -8.19
CA ILE A 108 -1.25 9.39 -7.51
C ILE A 108 -1.97 8.31 -8.30
N SER A 109 -1.97 8.39 -9.63
CA SER A 109 -2.47 7.29 -10.46
C SER A 109 -1.65 6.01 -10.24
N GLY A 110 -0.32 6.12 -10.05
CA GLY A 110 0.55 5.00 -9.66
C GLY A 110 0.22 4.39 -8.29
N LEU A 111 -0.03 5.21 -7.27
CA LEU A 111 -0.42 4.76 -5.91
C LEU A 111 -1.79 4.09 -5.91
N VAL A 112 -2.76 4.68 -6.62
CA VAL A 112 -4.11 4.13 -6.77
C VAL A 112 -4.06 2.81 -7.57
N PHE A 113 -3.39 2.77 -8.72
CA PHE A 113 -3.24 1.52 -9.49
C PHE A 113 -2.49 0.45 -8.70
N GLY A 114 -1.39 0.82 -8.05
CA GLY A 114 -0.59 -0.10 -7.25
C GLY A 114 -1.40 -0.68 -6.08
N SER A 115 -2.20 0.15 -5.42
CA SER A 115 -3.11 -0.30 -4.36
C SER A 115 -4.12 -1.33 -4.86
N LEU A 116 -4.69 -1.14 -6.06
CA LEU A 116 -5.64 -2.07 -6.66
C LEU A 116 -5.00 -3.42 -6.98
N ILE A 117 -3.82 -3.41 -7.62
CA ILE A 117 -3.08 -4.64 -7.96
C ILE A 117 -2.73 -5.41 -6.68
N LEU A 118 -2.21 -4.71 -5.66
CA LEU A 118 -1.88 -5.31 -4.37
C LEU A 118 -3.14 -5.88 -3.68
N GLY A 119 -4.26 -5.16 -3.75
CA GLY A 119 -5.53 -5.58 -3.17
C GLY A 119 -6.11 -6.84 -3.83
N ILE A 120 -6.06 -6.92 -5.17
CA ILE A 120 -6.47 -8.10 -5.92
C ILE A 120 -5.63 -9.32 -5.52
N GLU A 121 -4.30 -9.16 -5.48
CA GLU A 121 -3.37 -10.22 -5.09
C GLU A 121 -3.65 -10.68 -3.64
N ALA A 122 -3.81 -9.73 -2.71
CA ALA A 122 -4.08 -10.01 -1.31
C ALA A 122 -5.43 -10.72 -1.08
N GLU A 123 -6.49 -10.24 -1.74
CA GLU A 123 -7.84 -10.82 -1.66
C GLU A 123 -7.88 -12.22 -2.30
N SER A 124 -7.15 -12.43 -3.39
CA SER A 124 -7.01 -13.76 -4.00
C SER A 124 -6.37 -14.76 -3.03
N GLY A 125 -5.31 -14.35 -2.32
CA GLY A 125 -4.67 -15.15 -1.27
C GLY A 125 -5.60 -15.42 -0.10
N ARG A 126 -6.36 -14.40 0.35
CA ARG A 126 -7.36 -14.55 1.42
C ARG A 126 -8.41 -15.62 1.07
N ARG A 127 -8.98 -15.54 -0.14
CA ARG A 127 -9.98 -16.51 -0.63
C ARG A 127 -9.42 -17.92 -0.73
N TYR A 128 -8.16 -18.08 -1.12
CA TYR A 128 -7.49 -19.38 -1.16
C TYR A 128 -7.45 -20.05 0.23
N PHE A 129 -7.04 -19.32 1.26
CA PHE A 129 -6.98 -19.84 2.63
C PHE A 129 -8.37 -20.16 3.20
N VAL A 130 -9.38 -19.35 2.88
CA VAL A 130 -10.78 -19.61 3.28
C VAL A 130 -11.26 -20.95 2.69
N ARG A 131 -11.07 -21.16 1.38
CA ARG A 131 -11.49 -22.42 0.72
C ARG A 131 -10.78 -23.65 1.27
N ILE A 132 -9.49 -23.53 1.63
CA ILE A 132 -8.76 -24.66 2.24
C ILE A 132 -9.37 -25.02 3.59
N LYS A 133 -9.69 -24.02 4.41
CA LYS A 133 -10.32 -24.23 5.71
C LYS A 133 -11.71 -24.87 5.57
N GLU A 134 -12.52 -24.39 4.63
CA GLU A 134 -13.83 -24.98 4.33
C GLU A 134 -13.72 -26.44 3.88
N LYS A 135 -12.77 -26.74 2.99
CA LYS A 135 -12.52 -28.11 2.51
C LYS A 135 -11.98 -29.05 3.59
N SER A 136 -11.18 -28.54 4.55
CA SER A 136 -10.74 -29.37 5.67
C SER A 136 -11.90 -29.68 6.62
N LEU A 137 -12.78 -28.72 6.87
CA LEU A 137 -13.97 -28.89 7.71
C LEU A 137 -15.00 -29.84 7.08
N SER A 138 -15.17 -29.81 5.75
CA SER A 138 -16.11 -30.71 5.06
C SER A 138 -15.63 -32.17 5.00
N ASN A 139 -14.32 -32.40 5.12
CA ASN A 139 -13.70 -33.72 5.05
C ASN A 139 -13.43 -34.35 6.42
N ASP A 140 -13.83 -33.68 7.52
CA ASP A 140 -13.68 -34.21 8.87
C ASP A 140 -14.88 -35.11 9.21
N PRO A 141 -14.73 -36.44 9.28
CA PRO A 141 -15.83 -37.38 9.53
C PRO A 141 -16.37 -37.30 10.98
N GLY A 142 -15.83 -36.43 11.82
CA GLY A 142 -16.20 -36.27 13.23
C GLY A 142 -17.42 -35.39 13.51
N VAL A 143 -17.95 -34.64 12.54
CA VAL A 143 -19.18 -33.85 12.74
C VAL A 143 -20.40 -34.73 12.46
N LYS A 144 -20.64 -35.70 13.36
CA LYS A 144 -21.96 -36.32 13.47
C LYS A 144 -22.93 -35.25 13.99
N ARG A 145 -23.91 -34.90 13.14
CA ARG A 145 -25.12 -34.17 13.54
C ARG A 145 -25.85 -34.90 14.66
#